data_AF-A0A3A5JH69-F1
#
_entry.id   AF-A0A3A5JH69-F1
#
_cell.length_a   1.000
_cell.length_b   1.000
_cell.length_c   1.000
_cell.angle_alpha   90.00
_cell.angle_beta   90.00
_cell.angle_gamma   90.00
#
_symmetry.space_group_name_H-M   'P 1'
#
loop_
_entity.id
_entity.type
_entity.pdbx_description
1 polymer ?
#
loop_
_entity_poly.entity_id
_entity_poly.type
_entity_poly.pdbx_seq_one_letter_code
_entity_poly.pdbx_strand_id
1 'polypeptide(L)'
;MNLTPKEQERLTVFAAAELARRRRERGVVLNHPEAVAFISDWCLERARDGKSVAEIRSEASQLLSTEDVMDGVPEMIPMIQVEPVFPDGTKLVTVHDPIRSEKVLDPTSGDEEQADSEDDATEVES
;
A
#
# COMPACT_ATOMS: atom_id res chain seq x y z
N MET A 1 -23.01 18.74 -5.20
CA MET A 1 -21.74 18.49 -4.46
C MET A 1 -20.64 19.14 -5.28
N ASN A 2 -19.75 19.93 -4.67
CA ASN A 2 -18.63 20.57 -5.37
C ASN A 2 -17.35 19.80 -5.04
N LEU A 3 -17.11 18.73 -5.80
CA LEU A 3 -15.98 17.83 -5.57
C LEU A 3 -14.68 18.45 -6.10
N THR A 4 -13.68 18.49 -5.24
CA THR A 4 -12.30 18.80 -5.63
C THR A 4 -11.74 17.71 -6.56
N PRO A 5 -10.69 18.02 -7.36
CA PRO A 5 -10.03 17.01 -8.19
C PRO A 5 -9.58 15.77 -7.40
N LYS A 6 -9.03 15.97 -6.19
CA LYS A 6 -8.61 14.87 -5.30
C LYS A 6 -9.77 13.97 -4.87
N GLU A 7 -10.94 14.55 -4.61
CA GLU A 7 -12.15 13.76 -4.31
C GLU A 7 -12.66 13.00 -5.53
N GLN A 8 -12.53 13.56 -6.74
CA GLN A 8 -12.87 12.84 -7.98
C GLN A 8 -11.89 11.68 -8.26
N GLU A 9 -10.61 11.86 -8.00
CA GLU A 9 -9.61 10.79 -8.05
C GLU A 9 -9.93 9.68 -7.04
N ARG A 10 -10.30 10.03 -5.80
CA ARG A 10 -10.75 9.07 -4.79
C ARG A 10 -11.92 8.22 -5.27
N LEU A 11 -12.92 8.85 -5.90
CA LEU A 11 -14.07 8.15 -6.47
C LEU A 11 -13.69 7.24 -7.65
N THR A 12 -12.70 7.65 -8.45
CA THR A 12 -12.17 6.83 -9.54
C THR A 12 -11.48 5.57 -9.01
N VAL A 13 -10.65 5.71 -7.96
CA VAL A 13 -10.03 4.57 -7.26
C VAL A 13 -11.09 3.64 -6.68
N PHE A 14 -12.12 4.19 -6.02
CA PHE A 14 -13.24 3.41 -5.49
C PHE A 14 -13.95 2.60 -6.58
N ALA A 15 -14.27 3.23 -7.72
CA ALA A 15 -14.94 2.53 -8.82
C ALA A 15 -14.09 1.37 -9.39
N ALA A 16 -12.77 1.57 -9.52
CA ALA A 16 -11.85 0.52 -9.95
C ALA A 16 -11.76 -0.62 -8.92
N ALA A 17 -11.71 -0.28 -7.63
CA ALA A 17 -11.67 -1.27 -6.53
C ALA A 17 -12.96 -2.08 -6.43
N GLU A 18 -14.12 -1.44 -6.58
CA GLU A 18 -15.42 -2.11 -6.64
C GLU A 18 -15.51 -3.08 -7.82
N LEU A 19 -14.99 -2.69 -8.98
CA LEU A 19 -14.89 -3.58 -10.13
C LEU A 19 -13.97 -4.78 -9.85
N ALA A 20 -12.83 -4.56 -9.18
CA ALA A 20 -11.92 -5.61 -8.76
C ALA A 20 -12.57 -6.59 -7.77
N ARG A 21 -13.25 -6.08 -6.73
CA ARG A 21 -14.00 -6.90 -5.74
C ARG A 21 -15.01 -7.82 -6.43
N ARG A 22 -15.84 -7.26 -7.33
CA ARG A 22 -16.84 -8.04 -8.09
C ARG A 22 -16.23 -9.08 -9.02
N ARG A 23 -15.02 -8.84 -9.53
CA ARG A 23 -14.29 -9.83 -10.35
C ARG A 23 -13.77 -10.97 -9.47
N ARG A 24 -13.14 -10.63 -8.34
CA ARG A 24 -12.64 -11.60 -7.37
C ARG A 24 -13.76 -12.48 -6.79
N GLU A 25 -14.92 -11.89 -6.48
CA GLU A 25 -16.11 -12.64 -6.02
C GLU A 25 -16.61 -13.69 -7.02
N ARG A 26 -16.33 -13.49 -8.33
CA ARG A 26 -16.63 -14.48 -9.38
C ARG A 26 -15.49 -15.48 -9.62
N GLY A 27 -14.43 -15.42 -8.81
CA GLY A 27 -13.24 -16.26 -8.96
C GLY A 27 -12.29 -15.82 -10.08
N VAL A 28 -12.37 -14.57 -10.54
CA VAL A 28 -11.42 -14.02 -11.52
C VAL A 28 -10.24 -13.44 -10.76
N VAL A 29 -9.04 -13.95 -11.05
CA VAL A 29 -7.77 -13.42 -10.52
C VAL A 29 -7.55 -11.99 -11.00
N LEU A 30 -7.03 -11.13 -10.12
CA LEU A 30 -6.87 -9.71 -10.37
C LEU A 30 -5.64 -9.42 -11.24
N ASN A 31 -5.76 -8.46 -12.15
CA ASN A 31 -4.60 -7.90 -12.86
C ASN A 31 -3.96 -6.75 -12.05
N HIS A 32 -2.87 -6.18 -12.59
CA HIS A 32 -2.11 -5.11 -11.94
C HIS A 32 -2.97 -3.91 -11.46
N PRO A 33 -3.73 -3.19 -12.32
CA PRO A 33 -4.51 -2.04 -11.86
C PRO A 33 -5.64 -2.43 -10.90
N GLU A 34 -6.19 -3.64 -11.01
CA GLU A 34 -7.22 -4.15 -10.08
C GLU A 34 -6.64 -4.40 -8.68
N ALA A 35 -5.47 -5.03 -8.60
CA ALA A 35 -4.79 -5.29 -7.33
C ALA A 35 -4.41 -3.98 -6.62
N VAL A 36 -3.83 -3.02 -7.37
CA VAL A 36 -3.51 -1.69 -6.83
C VAL A 36 -4.76 -1.00 -6.32
N ALA A 37 -5.81 -0.92 -7.14
CA ALA A 37 -7.05 -0.25 -6.73
C ALA A 37 -7.69 -0.91 -5.50
N PHE A 38 -7.72 -2.24 -5.45
CA PHE A 38 -8.28 -3.01 -4.33
C PHE A 38 -7.58 -2.66 -3.00
N ILE A 39 -6.25 -2.72 -2.98
CA ILE A 39 -5.45 -2.44 -1.77
C ILE A 39 -5.52 -0.94 -1.42
N SER A 40 -5.40 -0.05 -2.41
CA SER A 40 -5.50 1.39 -2.19
C SER A 40 -6.82 1.78 -1.56
N ASP A 41 -7.94 1.27 -2.10
CA ASP A 41 -9.27 1.54 -1.57
C ASP A 41 -9.45 1.01 -0.15
N TRP A 42 -8.93 -0.18 0.15
CA TRP A 42 -8.94 -0.72 1.51
C TRP A 42 -8.20 0.20 2.50
N CYS A 43 -7.01 0.69 2.16
CA CYS A 43 -6.26 1.63 3.01
C CYS A 43 -7.05 2.92 3.27
N LEU A 44 -7.74 3.43 2.25
CA LEU A 44 -8.54 4.65 2.33
C LEU A 44 -9.74 4.48 3.28
N GLU A 45 -10.43 3.36 3.20
CA GLU A 45 -11.55 3.05 4.10
C GLU A 45 -11.08 2.79 5.54
N ARG A 46 -9.96 2.11 5.74
CA ARG A 46 -9.43 1.84 7.09
C ARG A 46 -8.94 3.09 7.80
N ALA A 47 -8.37 4.04 7.08
CA ALA A 47 -8.06 5.35 7.65
C ALA A 47 -9.33 6.10 8.07
N ARG A 48 -10.41 5.97 7.27
CA ARG A 48 -11.71 6.55 7.62
C ARG A 48 -12.30 5.92 8.88
N ASP A 49 -12.10 4.61 9.07
CA ASP A 49 -12.48 3.85 10.27
C ASP A 49 -11.62 4.21 11.50
N GLY A 50 -10.55 5.00 11.33
CA GLY A 50 -9.68 5.45 12.40
C GLY A 50 -8.52 4.52 12.74
N LYS A 51 -8.20 3.54 11.88
CA LYS A 51 -6.97 2.74 12.04
C LYS A 51 -5.73 3.63 11.94
N SER A 52 -4.68 3.26 12.64
CA SER A 52 -3.37 3.92 12.56
C SER A 52 -2.65 3.58 11.25
N VAL A 53 -1.67 4.42 10.87
CA VAL A 53 -0.80 4.17 9.72
C VAL A 53 -0.08 2.81 9.84
N ALA A 54 0.37 2.45 11.04
CA ALA A 54 1.08 1.20 11.28
C ALA A 54 0.18 -0.03 11.05
N GLU A 55 -1.06 -0.01 11.57
CA GLU A 55 -2.03 -1.08 11.35
C GLU A 55 -2.37 -1.24 9.87
N ILE A 56 -2.60 -0.13 9.16
CA ILE A 56 -2.89 -0.16 7.72
C ILE A 56 -1.71 -0.75 6.95
N ARG A 57 -0.46 -0.33 7.23
CA ARG A 57 0.73 -0.87 6.56
C ARG A 57 0.87 -2.39 6.75
N SER A 58 0.65 -2.86 7.98
CA SER A 58 0.79 -4.28 8.31
C SER A 58 -0.30 -5.12 7.64
N GLU A 59 -1.57 -4.74 7.81
CA GLU A 59 -2.70 -5.51 7.31
C GLU A 59 -2.89 -5.42 5.79
N ALA A 60 -2.55 -4.28 5.17
CA ALA A 60 -2.70 -4.11 3.72
C ALA A 60 -1.87 -5.13 2.92
N SER A 61 -0.72 -5.54 3.45
CA SER A 61 0.16 -6.55 2.85
C SER A 61 -0.36 -7.99 2.95
N GLN A 62 -1.47 -8.19 3.65
CA GLN A 62 -2.09 -9.50 3.89
C GLN A 62 -3.43 -9.66 3.14
N LEU A 63 -3.83 -8.66 2.35
CA LEU A 63 -5.15 -8.62 1.70
C LEU A 63 -5.26 -9.53 0.48
N LEU A 64 -4.16 -9.66 -0.26
CA LEU A 64 -4.06 -10.43 -1.48
C LEU A 64 -2.85 -11.37 -1.38
N SER A 65 -3.08 -12.62 -1.72
CA SER A 65 -2.01 -13.60 -1.90
C SER A 65 -1.67 -13.75 -3.39
N THR A 66 -0.61 -14.50 -3.70
CA THR A 66 -0.20 -14.77 -5.09
C THR A 66 -1.25 -15.52 -5.92
N GLU A 67 -2.20 -16.20 -5.27
CA GLU A 67 -3.32 -16.90 -5.93
C GLU A 67 -4.50 -15.97 -6.26
N ASP A 68 -4.58 -14.78 -5.65
CA ASP A 68 -5.63 -13.80 -5.92
C ASP A 68 -5.35 -12.97 -7.18
N VAL A 69 -4.14 -13.07 -7.75
CA VAL A 69 -3.66 -12.20 -8.83
C VAL A 69 -3.11 -13.01 -10.00
N MET A 70 -3.01 -12.38 -11.17
CA MET A 70 -2.36 -12.97 -12.34
C MET A 70 -0.85 -13.15 -12.14
N ASP A 71 -0.27 -14.12 -12.84
CA ASP A 71 1.18 -14.34 -12.86
C ASP A 71 1.95 -13.05 -13.22
N GLY A 72 3.03 -12.78 -12.49
CA GLY A 72 3.88 -11.59 -12.68
C GLY A 72 3.37 -10.32 -12.01
N VAL A 73 2.11 -10.29 -11.53
CA VAL A 73 1.55 -9.11 -10.85
C VAL A 73 2.25 -8.80 -9.51
N PRO A 74 2.59 -9.78 -8.65
CA PRO A 74 3.30 -9.50 -7.40
C PRO A 74 4.62 -8.75 -7.62
N GLU A 75 5.40 -9.17 -8.62
CA GLU A 75 6.71 -8.58 -8.95
C GLU A 75 6.58 -7.17 -9.56
N MET A 76 5.43 -6.87 -10.18
CA MET A 76 5.15 -5.55 -10.75
C MET A 76 4.72 -4.51 -9.70
N ILE A 77 4.39 -4.93 -8.48
CA ILE A 77 3.86 -4.05 -7.42
C ILE A 77 4.77 -4.15 -6.19
N PRO A 78 6.00 -3.58 -6.22
CA PRO A 78 6.90 -3.61 -5.06
C PRO A 78 6.38 -2.77 -3.90
N MET A 79 5.63 -1.70 -4.19
CA MET A 79 4.97 -0.88 -3.18
C MET A 79 3.75 -0.16 -3.73
N ILE A 80 2.82 0.19 -2.84
CA ILE A 80 1.68 1.07 -3.12
C ILE A 80 1.75 2.26 -2.17
N GLN A 81 1.60 3.46 -2.71
CA GLN A 81 1.51 4.70 -1.95
C GLN A 81 0.11 5.29 -2.09
N VAL A 82 -0.49 5.65 -0.95
CA VAL A 82 -1.81 6.30 -0.90
C VAL A 82 -1.81 7.40 0.15
N GLU A 83 -2.67 8.39 -0.05
CA GLU A 83 -2.86 9.52 0.88
C GLU A 83 -4.27 9.53 1.51
N PRO A 84 -4.56 8.60 2.44
CA PRO A 84 -5.81 8.61 3.17
C PRO A 84 -6.00 9.84 4.06
N VAL A 85 -7.27 10.15 4.30
CA VAL A 85 -7.70 11.15 5.30
C VAL A 85 -8.07 10.43 6.59
N PHE A 86 -7.25 10.61 7.63
CA PHE A 86 -7.47 10.14 8.99
C PHE A 86 -8.24 11.19 9.81
N PRO A 87 -8.77 10.84 11.00
CA PRO A 87 -9.40 11.81 11.90
C PRO A 87 -8.50 13.00 12.27
N ASP A 88 -7.18 12.84 12.22
CA ASP A 88 -6.18 13.86 12.52
C ASP A 88 -5.52 14.48 11.28
N GLY A 89 -6.01 14.16 10.08
CA GLY A 89 -5.57 14.77 8.82
C GLY A 89 -5.12 13.78 7.76
N THR A 90 -4.63 14.29 6.63
CA THR A 90 -4.12 13.46 5.53
C THR A 90 -2.71 13.00 5.83
N LYS A 91 -2.41 11.72 5.60
CA LYS A 91 -1.05 11.15 5.77
C LYS A 91 -0.70 10.26 4.60
N LEU A 92 0.59 10.21 4.25
CA LEU A 92 1.11 9.26 3.27
C LEU A 92 1.25 7.87 3.93
N VAL A 93 0.69 6.85 3.30
CA VAL A 93 0.84 5.46 3.68
C VAL A 93 1.55 4.73 2.55
N THR A 94 2.69 4.12 2.86
CA THR A 94 3.45 3.26 1.95
C THR A 94 3.34 1.81 2.40
N VAL A 95 2.71 0.99 1.55
CA VAL A 95 2.61 -0.47 1.73
C VAL A 95 3.69 -1.12 0.89
N HIS A 96 4.63 -1.81 1.52
CA HIS A 96 5.69 -2.56 0.86
C HIS A 96 5.28 -4.03 0.70
N ASP A 97 5.66 -4.63 -0.41
CA ASP A 97 5.34 -6.02 -0.76
C ASP A 97 3.86 -6.34 -0.48
N PRO A 98 2.93 -5.59 -1.12
CA PRO A 98 1.52 -5.63 -0.79
C PRO A 98 0.83 -6.94 -1.19
N ILE A 99 1.48 -7.78 -1.99
CA ILE A 99 0.99 -9.10 -2.38
C ILE A 99 2.05 -10.12 -1.96
N ARG A 100 1.71 -10.97 -0.98
CA ARG A 100 2.65 -11.94 -0.41
C ARG A 100 2.23 -13.36 -0.72
N SER A 101 3.21 -14.25 -0.90
CA SER A 101 2.91 -15.68 -0.85
C SER A 101 2.71 -16.08 0.61
N GLU A 102 1.72 -16.94 0.92
CA GLU A 102 1.40 -17.38 2.29
C GLU A 102 2.60 -18.01 3.06
N LYS A 103 3.73 -18.26 2.40
CA LYS A 103 4.90 -18.93 2.99
C LYS A 103 5.90 -18.04 3.73
N VAL A 104 5.79 -16.71 3.69
CA VAL A 104 6.77 -15.84 4.35
C VAL A 104 6.21 -15.28 5.66
N LEU A 105 6.09 -16.15 6.66
CA LEU A 105 6.17 -15.76 8.06
C LEU A 105 7.56 -16.16 8.57
N ASP A 106 8.59 -15.49 8.06
CA ASP A 106 9.90 -15.45 8.73
C ASP A 106 9.93 -14.20 9.62
N PRO A 107 9.87 -14.33 10.96
CA PRO A 107 9.83 -13.20 11.89
C PRO A 107 11.17 -12.46 12.05
N THR A 108 12.07 -12.53 11.06
CA THR A 108 13.47 -12.08 11.14
C THR A 108 13.88 -11.03 10.11
N SER A 109 12.97 -10.49 9.30
CA SER A 109 13.26 -9.29 8.50
C SER A 109 13.18 -8.04 9.39
N GLY A 110 14.23 -7.88 10.19
CA GLY A 110 14.43 -6.77 11.11
C GLY A 110 14.55 -5.43 10.39
N ASP A 111 14.15 -4.40 11.11
CA ASP A 111 14.43 -3.00 10.83
C ASP A 111 15.92 -2.83 10.49
N GLU A 112 16.24 -2.56 9.21
CA GLU A 112 17.53 -1.98 8.86
C GLU A 112 17.46 -0.48 9.18
N GLU A 113 17.96 -0.14 10.36
CA GLU A 113 18.43 1.20 10.74
C GLU A 113 19.27 1.80 9.60
N GLN A 114 18.75 2.85 8.96
CA GLN A 114 19.59 3.77 8.20
C GLN A 114 20.40 4.58 9.21
N ALA A 115 21.63 4.13 9.46
CA ALA A 115 22.66 4.92 10.11
C ALA A 115 23.08 6.03 9.15
N ASP A 116 22.72 7.27 9.50
CA ASP A 116 23.28 8.50 8.95
C ASP A 116 24.78 8.50 9.26
N SER A 117 25.62 8.38 8.24
CA SER A 117 27.05 8.62 8.35
C SER A 117 27.33 10.10 8.12
N GLU A 118 27.33 10.89 9.20
CA GLU A 118 28.08 12.15 9.25
C GLU A 118 29.57 11.81 9.35
N ASP A 119 30.30 11.97 8.25
CA ASP A 119 31.76 11.97 8.24
C ASP A 119 32.18 13.33 7.64
N ASP A 120 32.20 14.36 8.51
CA ASP A 120 32.78 15.67 8.24
C ASP A 120 33.93 15.93 9.22
N ALA A 121 34.98 16.56 8.67
CA ALA A 121 36.20 17.04 9.30
C ALA A 121 37.26 15.98 9.68
N THR A 122 38.11 15.64 8.70
CA THR A 122 39.55 15.50 8.98
C THR A 122 40.33 16.67 8.38
N GLU A 123 40.98 17.38 9.29
CA GLU A 123 42.04 18.38 9.14
C GLU A 123 42.94 18.20 7.91
N VAL A 124 42.99 19.22 7.05
CA VAL A 124 44.22 19.58 6.34
C VAL A 124 44.22 21.08 6.07
N GLU A 125 45.00 21.86 6.81
CA GLU A 125 45.73 22.97 6.20
C GLU A 125 46.98 23.29 7.03
N SER A 126 48.09 23.22 6.30
CA SER A 126 49.49 23.55 6.63
C SER A 126 49.75 25.05 6.71
#